data_AF-A0A8T0J0N0-F1
#
_entry.id   AF-A0A8T0J0N0-F1
#
_cell.length_a   1.000
_cell.length_b   1.000
_cell.length_c   1.000
_cell.angle_alpha   90.00
_cell.angle_beta   90.00
_cell.angle_gamma   90.00
#
_symmetry.space_group_name_H-M   'P 1'
#
loop_
_entity.id
_entity.type
_entity.pdbx_description
1 polymer ?
#
loop_
_entity_poly.entity_id
_entity_poly.type
_entity_poly.pdbx_seq_one_letter_code
_entity_poly.pdbx_strand_id
1 'polypeptide(L)'
;MMVPAWMYPVQGFYFFFRNAHRLWQRVARFVLEVILAIVGILALLFTLTFPTQRGFLLKFLPHWTGTPGAIALILLETAIAIVVLFQYRLESAQRKLFIDVLAIRKVKVERATGEDHVWLEETLIPKLVGVPAEADMSRVAKNKKASGYLSQVLTEDEHPIMHFLITLPLNFVPVVGNVLFCFLNSFPTAISLHHYYYTEMKGLSSEEFSAVVHAKKPQYQSFGFVASAFSLIPGLDVILVLTNAVGAALWVADMEKSQGSIKSKWGLQWYDKHATSYGTFGPSSSGESSSQA
;
A
#
# COMPACT_ATOMS: atom_id res chain seq x y z
N MET A 1 22.08 11.83 3.03
CA MET A 1 21.53 11.92 1.66
C MET A 1 20.40 10.92 1.54
N MET A 2 19.24 11.35 1.06
CA MET A 2 18.13 10.43 0.83
C MET A 2 18.46 9.54 -0.37
N VAL A 3 18.33 8.24 -0.20
CA VAL A 3 18.46 7.29 -1.31
C VAL A 3 17.17 7.27 -2.15
N PRO A 4 17.24 6.86 -3.42
CA PRO A 4 16.05 6.62 -4.24
C PRO A 4 15.03 5.72 -3.53
N ALA A 5 13.73 6.03 -3.68
CA ALA A 5 12.67 5.36 -2.91
C ALA A 5 12.62 3.84 -3.13
N TRP A 6 12.90 3.36 -4.34
CA TRP A 6 12.97 1.93 -4.69
C TRP A 6 14.05 1.14 -3.93
N MET A 7 15.05 1.80 -3.34
CA MET A 7 16.12 1.13 -2.59
C MET A 7 15.72 0.78 -1.15
N TYR A 8 14.73 1.47 -0.57
CA TYR A 8 14.36 1.27 0.84
C TYR A 8 13.84 -0.14 1.16
N PRO A 9 13.04 -0.83 0.31
CA PRO A 9 12.67 -2.23 0.58
C PRO A 9 13.89 -3.15 0.69
N VAL A 10 14.87 -3.00 -0.20
CA VAL A 10 16.12 -3.78 -0.19
C VAL A 10 16.98 -3.44 1.03
N GLN A 11 17.08 -2.16 1.38
CA GLN A 11 17.77 -1.74 2.60
C GLN A 11 17.05 -2.23 3.85
N GLY A 12 15.71 -2.27 3.84
CA GLY A 12 14.88 -2.81 4.90
C GLY A 12 15.15 -4.28 5.14
N PHE A 13 15.24 -5.06 4.05
CA PHE A 13 15.68 -6.45 4.10
C PHE A 13 17.05 -6.59 4.77
N TYR A 14 18.07 -5.91 4.26
CA TYR A 14 19.42 -6.00 4.83
C TYR A 14 19.47 -5.54 6.30
N PHE A 15 18.78 -4.45 6.63
CA PHE A 15 18.70 -3.90 7.98
C PHE A 15 18.00 -4.86 8.95
N PHE A 16 16.96 -5.55 8.48
CA PHE A 16 16.22 -6.53 9.27
C PHE A 16 17.11 -7.71 9.70
N PHE A 17 17.89 -8.26 8.77
CA PHE A 17 18.83 -9.35 9.08
C PHE A 17 20.02 -8.88 9.91
N ARG A 18 20.51 -7.66 9.69
CA ARG A 18 21.62 -7.10 10.49
C ARG A 18 21.23 -6.77 11.93
N ASN A 19 19.97 -6.42 12.19
CA ASN A 19 19.43 -6.12 13.52
C ASN A 19 18.55 -7.26 14.06
N ALA A 20 18.86 -8.50 13.67
CA ALA A 20 18.05 -9.68 13.98
C ALA A 20 17.73 -9.81 15.47
N HIS A 21 18.70 -9.54 16.36
CA HIS A 21 18.55 -9.72 17.81
C HIS A 21 17.30 -9.05 18.41
N ARG A 22 16.92 -7.85 17.93
CA ARG A 22 15.78 -7.10 18.50
C ARG A 22 14.48 -7.29 17.71
N LEU A 23 14.57 -7.41 16.39
CA LEU A 23 13.40 -7.45 15.51
C LEU A 23 12.85 -8.88 15.34
N TRP A 24 13.71 -9.91 15.38
CA TRP A 24 13.29 -11.29 15.11
C TRP A 24 12.40 -11.88 16.19
N GLN A 25 12.48 -11.43 17.43
CA GLN A 25 11.60 -11.95 18.48
C GLN A 25 10.12 -11.72 18.17
N ARG A 26 9.78 -10.56 17.59
CA ARG A 26 8.39 -10.26 17.18
C ARG A 26 7.99 -11.06 15.95
N VAL A 27 8.89 -11.15 14.96
CA VAL A 27 8.65 -11.88 13.72
C VAL A 27 8.51 -13.38 13.98
N ALA A 28 9.40 -13.98 14.77
CA ALA A 28 9.36 -15.40 15.11
C ALA A 28 8.07 -15.76 15.86
N ARG A 29 7.62 -14.93 16.81
CA ARG A 29 6.32 -15.14 17.49
C ARG A 29 5.16 -15.07 16.50
N PHE A 30 5.13 -14.08 15.62
CA PHE A 30 4.09 -13.96 14.60
C PHE A 30 4.08 -15.14 13.62
N VAL A 31 5.25 -15.53 13.09
CA VAL A 31 5.39 -16.66 12.18
C VAL A 31 4.98 -17.97 12.86
N LEU A 32 5.36 -18.16 14.12
CA LEU A 32 4.92 -19.33 14.89
C LEU A 32 3.40 -19.35 15.08
N GLU A 33 2.78 -18.22 15.43
CA GLU A 33 1.31 -18.10 15.51
C GLU A 33 0.64 -18.46 14.18
N VAL A 34 1.18 -17.99 13.05
CA VAL A 34 0.68 -18.30 11.70
C VAL A 34 0.81 -19.80 11.41
N ILE A 35 1.98 -20.40 11.66
CA ILE A 35 2.21 -21.84 11.40
C ILE A 35 1.27 -22.69 12.25
N LEU A 36 1.13 -22.38 13.54
CA LEU A 36 0.23 -23.10 14.44
C LEU A 36 -1.24 -22.98 14.00
N ALA A 37 -1.64 -21.79 13.54
CA ALA A 37 -2.99 -21.59 13.02
C ALA A 37 -3.22 -22.35 11.71
N ILE A 38 -2.25 -22.36 10.78
CA ILE A 38 -2.33 -23.15 9.54
C ILE A 38 -2.52 -24.63 9.87
N VAL A 39 -1.69 -25.18 10.75
CA VAL A 39 -1.77 -26.59 11.15
C VAL A 39 -3.11 -26.88 11.85
N GLY A 40 -3.55 -26.01 12.76
CA GLY A 40 -4.80 -26.16 13.49
C GLY A 40 -6.04 -26.10 12.59
N ILE A 41 -6.10 -25.11 11.69
CA ILE A 41 -7.21 -24.95 10.74
C ILE A 41 -7.25 -26.11 9.75
N LEU A 42 -6.10 -26.52 9.21
CA LEU A 42 -6.02 -27.67 8.31
C LEU A 42 -6.48 -28.93 9.01
N ALA A 43 -6.01 -29.21 10.23
CA ALA A 43 -6.44 -30.38 10.98
C ALA A 43 -7.96 -30.37 11.24
N LEU A 44 -8.52 -29.21 11.60
CA LEU A 44 -9.95 -29.05 11.83
C LEU A 44 -10.79 -29.26 10.56
N LEU A 45 -10.44 -28.59 9.45
CA LEU A 45 -11.15 -28.74 8.18
C LEU A 45 -11.00 -30.15 7.63
N PHE A 46 -9.80 -30.72 7.68
CA PHE A 46 -9.58 -32.07 7.17
C PHE A 46 -10.34 -33.14 7.96
N THR A 47 -10.53 -32.95 9.27
CA THR A 47 -11.31 -33.89 10.08
C THR A 47 -12.82 -33.71 9.92
N LEU A 48 -13.31 -32.47 9.81
CA LEU A 48 -14.75 -32.17 9.79
C LEU A 48 -15.34 -32.11 8.39
N THR A 49 -14.69 -31.43 7.44
CA THR A 49 -15.28 -31.09 6.14
C THR A 49 -14.86 -32.04 5.03
N PHE A 50 -13.68 -32.65 5.10
CA PHE A 50 -13.16 -33.57 4.07
C PHE A 50 -14.14 -34.68 3.62
N PRO A 51 -14.75 -35.48 4.51
CA PRO A 51 -15.65 -36.56 4.07
C PRO A 51 -16.90 -36.00 3.38
N THR A 52 -17.43 -34.89 3.90
CA THR A 52 -18.62 -34.21 3.36
C THR A 52 -18.34 -33.60 1.99
N GLN A 53 -17.23 -32.88 1.83
CA GLN A 53 -16.82 -32.26 0.58
C GLN A 53 -16.50 -33.32 -0.49
N ARG A 54 -15.75 -34.37 -0.14
CA ARG A 54 -15.48 -35.49 -1.05
C ARG A 54 -16.78 -36.17 -1.50
N GLY A 55 -17.67 -36.47 -0.55
CA GLY A 55 -18.97 -37.09 -0.86
C GLY A 55 -19.84 -36.21 -1.75
N PHE A 56 -19.81 -34.89 -1.56
CA PHE A 56 -20.50 -33.94 -2.41
C PHE A 56 -19.94 -33.91 -3.84
N LEU A 57 -18.61 -33.85 -4.00
CA LEU A 57 -17.97 -33.83 -5.32
C LEU A 57 -18.25 -35.10 -6.13
N LEU A 58 -18.25 -36.27 -5.47
CA LEU A 58 -18.55 -37.56 -6.11
C LEU A 58 -19.97 -37.65 -6.66
N LYS A 59 -20.91 -36.77 -6.27
CA LYS A 59 -22.25 -36.72 -6.85
C LYS A 59 -22.27 -36.10 -8.25
N PHE A 60 -21.31 -35.23 -8.56
CA PHE A 60 -21.30 -34.43 -9.79
C PHE A 60 -20.09 -34.69 -10.69
N LEU A 61 -19.01 -35.22 -10.14
CA LEU A 61 -17.73 -35.39 -10.84
C LEU A 61 -17.28 -36.86 -10.86
N PRO A 62 -16.39 -37.25 -11.80
CA PRO A 62 -15.81 -38.58 -11.86
C PRO A 62 -15.12 -39.01 -10.56
N HIS A 63 -15.15 -40.31 -10.25
CA HIS A 63 -14.61 -40.85 -8.99
C HIS A 63 -13.15 -40.46 -8.68
N TRP A 64 -12.31 -40.28 -9.70
CA TRP A 64 -10.90 -39.92 -9.53
C TRP A 64 -10.69 -38.47 -9.07
N THR A 65 -11.66 -37.56 -9.27
CA THR A 65 -11.51 -36.14 -8.89
C THR A 65 -11.98 -35.85 -7.46
N GLY A 66 -12.73 -36.76 -6.82
CA GLY A 66 -13.34 -36.48 -5.51
C GLY A 66 -12.33 -36.16 -4.41
N THR A 67 -11.28 -36.98 -4.26
CA THR A 67 -10.21 -36.74 -3.28
C THR A 67 -9.37 -35.49 -3.59
N PRO A 68 -8.76 -35.33 -4.79
CA PRO A 68 -7.95 -34.15 -5.08
C PRO A 68 -8.78 -32.86 -5.07
N GLY A 69 -10.04 -32.91 -5.52
CA GLY A 69 -10.95 -31.77 -5.45
C GLY A 69 -11.28 -31.37 -4.02
N ALA A 70 -11.55 -32.32 -3.12
CA ALA A 70 -11.80 -32.02 -1.71
C ALA A 70 -10.55 -31.41 -1.03
N ILE A 71 -9.36 -31.92 -1.32
CA ILE A 71 -8.10 -31.33 -0.83
C ILE A 71 -7.96 -29.88 -1.34
N ALA A 72 -8.22 -29.63 -2.62
CA ALA A 72 -8.15 -28.29 -3.19
C ALA A 72 -9.14 -27.32 -2.52
N LEU A 73 -10.36 -27.76 -2.23
CA LEU A 73 -11.35 -26.96 -1.50
C LEU A 73 -10.88 -26.64 -0.08
N ILE A 74 -10.34 -27.61 0.66
CA ILE A 74 -9.80 -27.38 2.00
C ILE A 74 -8.63 -26.41 1.97
N LEU A 75 -7.73 -26.53 1.00
CA LEU A 75 -6.60 -25.61 0.85
C LEU A 75 -7.09 -24.17 0.58
N LEU A 76 -8.11 -24.03 -0.27
CA LEU A 76 -8.73 -22.73 -0.54
C LEU A 76 -9.42 -22.15 0.70
N GLU A 77 -10.22 -22.95 1.41
CA GLU A 77 -10.88 -22.55 2.67
C GLU A 77 -9.85 -22.14 3.73
N THR A 78 -8.75 -22.90 3.84
CA THR A 78 -7.64 -22.58 4.74
C THR A 78 -6.98 -21.27 4.37
N ALA A 79 -6.71 -21.03 3.08
CA ALA A 79 -6.11 -19.77 2.62
C ALA A 79 -7.01 -18.57 2.96
N ILE A 80 -8.32 -18.69 2.71
CA ILE A 80 -9.31 -17.65 3.06
C ILE A 80 -9.33 -17.42 4.58
N ALA A 81 -9.40 -18.48 5.38
CA ALA A 81 -9.42 -18.40 6.83
C ALA A 81 -8.17 -17.71 7.38
N ILE A 82 -6.98 -18.06 6.86
CA ILE A 82 -5.72 -17.43 7.26
C ILE A 82 -5.71 -15.94 6.94
N VAL A 83 -6.10 -15.54 5.72
CA VAL A 83 -6.16 -14.13 5.35
C VAL A 83 -7.10 -13.36 6.27
N VAL A 84 -8.30 -13.88 6.50
CA VAL A 84 -9.32 -13.22 7.34
C VAL A 84 -8.85 -13.07 8.79
N LEU A 85 -8.21 -14.10 9.35
CA LEU A 85 -7.76 -14.12 10.74
C LEU A 85 -6.47 -13.31 10.98
N PHE A 86 -5.54 -13.35 10.03
CA PHE A 86 -4.20 -12.78 10.21
C PHE A 86 -3.98 -11.42 9.57
N GLN A 87 -4.88 -10.89 8.74
CA GLN A 87 -4.76 -9.54 8.14
C GLN A 87 -4.46 -8.47 9.21
N TYR A 88 -5.27 -8.37 10.26
CA TYR A 88 -5.08 -7.39 11.34
C TYR A 88 -3.83 -7.66 12.17
N ARG A 89 -3.45 -8.94 12.32
CA ARG A 89 -2.23 -9.33 13.06
C ARG A 89 -0.98 -8.94 12.30
N LEU A 90 -0.99 -9.10 10.97
CA LEU A 90 0.08 -8.69 10.07
C LEU A 90 0.27 -7.17 10.12
N GLU A 91 -0.81 -6.39 9.97
CA GLU A 91 -0.76 -4.92 10.07
C GLU A 91 -0.21 -4.46 11.43
N SER A 92 -0.63 -5.13 12.52
CA SER A 92 -0.11 -4.86 13.86
C SER A 92 1.39 -5.17 13.96
N ALA A 93 1.84 -6.27 13.38
CA ALA A 93 3.26 -6.66 13.36
C ALA A 93 4.11 -5.67 12.56
N GLN A 94 3.66 -5.27 11.37
CA GLN A 94 4.28 -4.24 10.55
C GLN A 94 4.40 -2.92 11.31
N ARG A 95 3.31 -2.46 11.96
CA ARG A 95 3.31 -1.24 12.76
C ARG A 95 4.32 -1.27 13.91
N LYS A 96 4.39 -2.39 14.64
CA LYS A 96 5.35 -2.56 15.75
C LYS A 96 6.79 -2.54 15.25
N LEU A 97 7.08 -3.22 14.14
CA LEU A 97 8.41 -3.20 13.53
C LEU A 97 8.77 -1.79 13.05
N PHE A 98 7.81 -1.09 12.45
CA PHE A 98 8.00 0.27 11.98
C PHE A 98 8.45 1.20 13.13
N ILE A 99 7.74 1.16 14.26
CA ILE A 99 8.08 1.94 15.46
C ILE A 99 9.46 1.54 16.01
N ASP A 100 9.76 0.24 16.09
CA ASP A 100 11.05 -0.25 16.59
C ASP A 100 12.21 0.26 15.74
N VAL A 101 12.04 0.32 14.42
CA VAL A 101 13.07 0.84 13.49
C VAL A 101 13.30 2.33 13.72
N LEU A 102 12.24 3.12 13.88
CA LEU A 102 12.39 4.55 14.23
C LEU A 102 13.12 4.73 15.56
N ALA A 103 12.80 3.89 16.57
CA ALA A 103 13.49 3.89 17.86
C ALA A 103 14.97 3.51 17.73
N ILE A 104 15.31 2.51 16.91
CA ILE A 104 16.72 2.13 16.63
C ILE A 104 17.45 3.27 15.91
N ARG A 105 16.79 3.95 14.97
CA ARG A 105 17.35 5.10 14.24
C ARG A 105 17.42 6.38 15.07
N LYS A 106 16.91 6.36 16.31
CA LYS A 106 16.80 7.48 17.26
C LYS A 106 16.07 8.68 16.63
N VAL A 107 15.02 8.39 15.87
CA VAL A 107 14.17 9.42 15.24
C VAL A 107 12.91 9.56 16.06
N LYS A 108 12.63 10.79 16.48
CA LYS A 108 11.35 11.17 17.05
C LYS A 108 10.54 11.84 15.95
N VAL A 109 9.34 11.32 15.70
CA VAL A 109 8.42 11.93 14.75
C VAL A 109 7.69 13.06 15.47
N GLU A 110 7.85 14.28 14.98
CA GLU A 110 7.09 15.44 15.44
C GLU A 110 5.76 15.51 14.70
N ARG A 111 4.67 15.91 15.37
CA ARG A 111 3.39 16.15 14.68
C ARG A 111 3.52 17.28 13.66
N ALA A 112 2.64 17.27 12.66
CA ALA A 112 2.49 18.40 11.75
C ALA A 112 2.06 19.65 12.53
N THR A 113 2.63 20.79 12.16
CA THR A 113 2.36 22.10 12.75
C THR A 113 1.05 22.66 12.19
N GLY A 114 0.39 23.59 12.87
CA GLY A 114 -0.78 24.29 12.31
C GLY A 114 -0.48 24.94 10.94
N GLU A 115 0.72 25.52 10.78
CA GLU A 115 1.18 26.07 9.50
C GLU A 115 1.32 25.01 8.40
N ASP A 116 1.67 23.78 8.77
CA ASP A 116 1.83 22.67 7.83
C ASP A 116 0.46 22.24 7.28
N HIS A 117 -0.56 22.14 8.14
CA HIS A 117 -1.94 21.86 7.76
C HIS A 117 -2.50 22.93 6.83
N VAL A 118 -2.34 24.21 7.19
CA VAL A 118 -2.76 25.34 6.36
C VAL A 118 -2.08 25.30 4.99
N TRP A 119 -0.76 25.05 4.94
CA TRP A 119 -0.05 24.95 3.67
C TRP A 119 -0.57 23.80 2.79
N LEU A 120 -0.91 22.66 3.39
CA LEU A 120 -1.45 21.51 2.65
C LEU A 120 -2.82 21.83 2.05
N GLU A 121 -3.72 22.38 2.87
CA GLU A 121 -5.09 22.72 2.48
C GLU A 121 -5.14 23.88 1.47
N GLU A 122 -4.35 24.93 1.67
CA GLU A 122 -4.41 26.13 0.84
C GLU A 122 -3.50 26.08 -0.39
N THR A 123 -2.42 25.28 -0.35
CA THR A 123 -1.43 25.24 -1.45
C THR A 123 -1.36 23.89 -2.15
N LEU A 124 -1.13 22.80 -1.43
CA LEU A 124 -0.83 21.51 -2.07
C LEU A 124 -2.08 20.91 -2.72
N ILE A 125 -3.18 20.85 -1.97
CA ILE A 125 -4.44 20.26 -2.44
C ILE A 125 -4.95 21.00 -3.69
N PRO A 126 -5.08 22.34 -3.71
CA PRO A 126 -5.57 23.05 -4.88
C PRO A 126 -4.68 22.88 -6.12
N LYS A 127 -3.34 22.85 -5.92
CA LYS A 127 -2.39 22.59 -7.01
C LYS A 127 -2.57 21.20 -7.62
N LEU A 128 -2.80 20.17 -6.80
CA LEU A 128 -3.04 18.80 -7.25
C LEU A 128 -4.36 18.66 -8.04
N VAL A 129 -5.37 19.45 -7.67
CA VAL A 129 -6.68 19.47 -8.34
C VAL A 129 -6.64 20.32 -9.62
N GLY A 130 -5.58 21.11 -9.84
CA GLY A 130 -5.46 22.01 -11.00
C GLY A 130 -6.30 23.28 -10.88
N VAL A 131 -6.63 23.70 -9.65
CA VAL A 131 -7.31 24.98 -9.39
C VAL A 131 -6.27 26.11 -9.44
N PRO A 132 -6.49 27.21 -10.20
CA PRO A 132 -5.58 28.34 -10.23
C PRO A 132 -5.38 28.94 -8.83
N ALA A 133 -4.14 29.31 -8.49
CA ALA A 133 -3.76 29.81 -7.16
C ALA A 133 -4.47 31.11 -6.73
N GLU A 134 -5.13 31.81 -7.66
CA GLU A 134 -5.88 33.06 -7.42
C GLU A 134 -7.40 32.85 -7.25
N ALA A 135 -7.90 31.61 -7.26
CA ALA A 135 -9.33 31.34 -7.15
C ALA A 135 -9.82 31.39 -5.70
N ASP A 136 -10.89 32.17 -5.47
CA ASP A 136 -11.58 32.30 -4.19
C ASP A 136 -12.10 30.93 -3.68
N MET A 137 -11.55 30.45 -2.55
CA MET A 137 -11.86 29.17 -1.90
C MET A 137 -13.36 28.97 -1.64
N SER A 138 -14.12 30.06 -1.45
CA SER A 138 -15.58 30.03 -1.26
C SER A 138 -16.36 29.57 -2.51
N ARG A 139 -15.76 29.68 -3.70
CA ARG A 139 -16.34 29.25 -4.99
C ARG A 139 -15.95 27.81 -5.35
N VAL A 140 -14.78 27.34 -4.89
CA VAL A 140 -14.34 25.94 -5.04
C VAL A 140 -15.22 25.01 -4.19
N ALA A 141 -15.56 25.40 -2.96
CA ALA A 141 -16.49 24.68 -2.10
C ALA A 141 -17.93 24.61 -2.68
N LYS A 142 -18.34 25.61 -3.47
CA LYS A 142 -19.67 25.65 -4.12
C LYS A 142 -19.73 24.86 -5.43
N ASN A 143 -18.61 24.67 -6.11
CA ASN A 143 -18.53 23.83 -7.31
C ASN A 143 -18.35 22.36 -6.92
N LYS A 144 -19.47 21.67 -6.62
CA LYS A 144 -19.57 20.21 -6.39
C LYS A 144 -18.88 19.32 -7.45
N LYS A 145 -18.43 19.86 -8.58
CA LYS A 145 -17.70 19.13 -9.63
C LYS A 145 -16.22 18.87 -9.28
N ALA A 146 -15.59 19.73 -8.48
CA ALA A 146 -14.23 19.51 -7.95
C ALA A 146 -14.22 18.44 -6.85
N SER A 147 -15.30 18.36 -6.06
CA SER A 147 -15.56 17.27 -5.11
C SER A 147 -15.63 15.90 -5.80
N GLY A 148 -16.06 15.83 -7.07
CA GLY A 148 -16.08 14.59 -7.85
C GLY A 148 -14.69 14.07 -8.23
N TYR A 149 -13.73 14.95 -8.54
CA TYR A 149 -12.36 14.55 -8.87
C TYR A 149 -11.50 14.29 -7.64
N LEU A 150 -11.65 15.13 -6.60
CA LEU A 150 -11.03 14.86 -5.30
C LEU A 150 -11.57 13.55 -4.73
N SER A 151 -12.88 13.32 -4.71
CA SER A 151 -13.40 12.02 -4.30
C SER A 151 -12.93 10.91 -5.24
N GLN A 152 -12.92 11.05 -6.56
CA GLN A 152 -12.45 9.96 -7.43
C GLN A 152 -10.98 9.60 -7.20
N VAL A 153 -10.10 10.58 -6.92
CA VAL A 153 -8.68 10.35 -6.58
C VAL A 153 -8.51 9.87 -5.12
N LEU A 154 -9.34 10.33 -4.19
CA LEU A 154 -9.35 9.93 -2.77
C LEU A 154 -10.05 8.58 -2.51
N THR A 155 -10.94 8.16 -3.41
CA THR A 155 -11.82 6.98 -3.29
C THR A 155 -11.44 5.88 -4.30
N GLU A 156 -10.51 6.13 -5.24
CA GLU A 156 -9.93 5.07 -6.09
C GLU A 156 -9.29 3.94 -5.25
N ASP A 157 -9.02 4.20 -3.98
CA ASP A 157 -8.40 3.29 -3.01
C ASP A 157 -9.38 2.49 -2.13
N GLU A 158 -10.71 2.67 -2.23
CA GLU A 158 -11.65 2.03 -1.27
C GLU A 158 -11.93 0.54 -1.53
N HIS A 159 -11.52 -0.01 -2.67
CA HIS A 159 -11.78 -1.42 -2.98
C HIS A 159 -10.50 -2.21 -3.34
N PRO A 160 -9.57 -2.40 -2.38
CA PRO A 160 -8.38 -3.25 -2.58
C PRO A 160 -8.76 -4.66 -3.07
N ILE A 161 -9.96 -5.14 -2.74
CA ILE A 161 -10.50 -6.44 -3.18
C ILE A 161 -10.83 -6.44 -4.68
N MET A 162 -11.37 -5.37 -5.25
CA MET A 162 -11.71 -5.30 -6.69
C MET A 162 -10.44 -5.27 -7.55
N HIS A 163 -9.43 -4.50 -7.12
CA HIS A 163 -8.12 -4.48 -7.79
C HIS A 163 -7.40 -5.83 -7.68
N PHE A 164 -7.49 -6.49 -6.51
CA PHE A 164 -6.97 -7.85 -6.32
C PHE A 164 -7.66 -8.87 -7.24
N LEU A 165 -8.98 -8.81 -7.39
CA LEU A 165 -9.74 -9.71 -8.27
C LEU A 165 -9.42 -9.51 -9.76
N ILE A 166 -9.18 -8.28 -10.20
CA ILE A 166 -8.77 -7.97 -11.59
C ILE A 166 -7.33 -8.43 -11.86
N THR A 167 -6.45 -8.38 -10.85
CA THR A 167 -5.05 -8.80 -10.99
C THR A 167 -4.81 -10.29 -10.77
N LEU A 168 -5.80 -11.04 -10.28
CA LEU A 168 -5.69 -12.48 -10.02
C LEU A 168 -5.45 -13.33 -11.29
N PRO A 169 -6.17 -13.11 -12.42
CA PRO A 169 -5.93 -13.84 -13.67
C PRO A 169 -4.56 -13.55 -14.28
N LEU A 170 -3.96 -12.42 -13.91
CA LEU A 170 -2.76 -11.91 -14.52
C LEU A 170 -1.51 -12.73 -14.15
N ASN A 171 -1.50 -13.33 -12.94
CA ASN A 171 -0.41 -14.21 -12.49
C ASN A 171 -0.30 -15.54 -13.27
N PHE A 172 -1.28 -15.87 -14.13
CA PHE A 172 -1.21 -17.08 -14.97
C PHE A 172 -0.18 -16.99 -16.10
N VAL A 173 0.32 -15.79 -16.43
CA VAL A 173 1.42 -15.61 -17.39
C VAL A 173 2.72 -15.33 -16.63
N PRO A 174 3.66 -16.30 -16.56
CA PRO A 174 4.94 -16.08 -15.89
C PRO A 174 5.67 -14.88 -16.46
N VAL A 175 6.40 -14.16 -15.62
CA VAL A 175 7.16 -12.95 -15.95
C VAL A 175 6.27 -11.73 -16.24
N VAL A 176 5.44 -11.74 -17.29
CA VAL A 176 4.60 -10.59 -17.66
C VAL A 176 3.54 -10.32 -16.60
N GLY A 177 2.90 -11.38 -16.11
CA GLY A 177 1.91 -11.31 -15.05
C GLY A 177 2.46 -10.73 -13.76
N ASN A 178 3.63 -11.21 -13.35
CA ASN A 178 4.36 -10.76 -12.17
C ASN A 178 4.74 -9.28 -12.25
N VAL A 179 5.25 -8.83 -13.41
CA VAL A 179 5.61 -7.42 -13.61
C VAL A 179 4.37 -6.52 -13.53
N LEU A 180 3.28 -6.91 -14.19
CA LEU A 180 2.05 -6.11 -14.17
C LEU A 180 1.38 -6.15 -12.79
N PHE A 181 1.44 -7.28 -12.07
CA PHE A 181 1.03 -7.37 -10.66
C PHE A 181 1.80 -6.38 -9.78
N CYS A 182 3.13 -6.34 -9.89
CA CYS A 182 3.96 -5.39 -9.14
C CYS A 182 3.64 -3.94 -9.51
N PHE A 183 3.38 -3.66 -10.78
CA PHE A 183 3.02 -2.32 -11.23
C PHE A 183 1.68 -1.86 -10.64
N LEU A 184 0.65 -2.69 -10.73
CA LEU A 184 -0.70 -2.37 -10.24
C LEU A 184 -0.75 -2.28 -8.72
N ASN A 185 -0.05 -3.16 -8.00
CA ASN A 185 -0.02 -3.15 -6.54
C ASN A 185 1.03 -2.20 -5.94
N SER A 186 1.84 -1.53 -6.76
CA SER A 186 2.93 -0.69 -6.28
C SER A 186 2.45 0.40 -5.32
N PHE A 187 1.61 1.30 -5.82
CA PHE A 187 1.16 2.46 -5.05
C PHE A 187 0.38 2.06 -3.78
N PRO A 188 -0.64 1.17 -3.82
CA PRO A 188 -1.34 0.71 -2.61
C PRO A 188 -0.42 0.07 -1.56
N THR A 189 0.52 -0.77 -1.98
CA THR A 189 1.48 -1.41 -1.08
C THR A 189 2.34 -0.37 -0.35
N ALA A 190 2.77 0.68 -1.05
CA ALA A 190 3.62 1.70 -0.47
C ALA A 190 2.86 2.64 0.49
N ILE A 191 1.64 3.08 0.12
CA ILE A 191 0.86 4.01 0.94
C ILE A 191 0.34 3.33 2.22
N SER A 192 -0.03 2.05 2.17
CA SER A 192 -0.50 1.30 3.35
C SER A 192 0.54 1.24 4.47
N LEU A 193 1.83 1.09 4.11
CA LEU A 193 2.94 1.10 5.06
C LEU A 193 3.22 2.48 5.67
N HIS A 194 2.85 3.56 4.98
CA HIS A 194 3.04 4.94 5.45
C HIS A 194 1.77 5.55 6.08
N HIS A 195 0.61 4.90 5.95
CA HIS A 195 -0.65 5.38 6.49
C HIS A 195 -0.52 5.70 7.98
N TYR A 196 -0.01 4.76 8.79
CA TYR A 196 0.20 4.96 10.23
C TYR A 196 1.09 6.17 10.56
N TYR A 197 2.13 6.39 9.76
CA TYR A 197 3.05 7.49 9.99
C TYR A 197 2.37 8.85 9.74
N TYR A 198 1.61 8.99 8.66
CA TYR A 198 0.97 10.27 8.35
C TYR A 198 -0.27 10.54 9.20
N THR A 199 -1.16 9.58 9.36
CA THR A 199 -2.42 9.84 10.08
C THR A 199 -2.22 9.87 11.58
N GLU A 200 -1.56 8.86 12.16
CA GLU A 200 -1.47 8.74 13.62
C GLU A 200 -0.26 9.49 14.20
N MET A 201 0.93 9.38 13.58
CA MET A 201 2.13 10.04 14.13
C MET A 201 2.18 11.52 13.76
N LYS A 202 1.92 11.87 12.49
CA LYS A 202 1.90 13.26 12.03
C LYS A 202 0.58 13.97 12.31
N GLY A 203 -0.54 13.26 12.39
CA GLY A 203 -1.85 13.86 12.68
C GLY A 203 -2.56 14.41 11.45
N LEU A 204 -2.22 13.95 10.24
CA LEU A 204 -2.83 14.42 9.01
C LEU A 204 -4.24 13.85 8.81
N SER A 205 -5.11 14.64 8.19
CA SER A 205 -6.41 14.17 7.70
C SER A 205 -6.23 13.20 6.52
N SER A 206 -7.27 12.42 6.20
CA SER A 206 -7.24 11.52 5.05
C SER A 206 -7.00 12.26 3.72
N GLU A 207 -7.54 13.47 3.60
CA GLU A 207 -7.38 14.32 2.42
C GLU A 207 -5.95 14.83 2.29
N GLU A 208 -5.38 15.34 3.38
CA GLU A 208 -3.99 15.79 3.44
C GLU A 208 -3.00 14.65 3.18
N PHE A 209 -3.24 13.48 3.79
CA PHE A 209 -2.45 12.28 3.56
C PHE A 209 -2.44 11.90 2.08
N SER A 210 -3.61 11.80 1.45
CA SER A 210 -3.73 11.47 0.04
C SER A 210 -3.01 12.50 -0.84
N ALA A 211 -3.19 13.78 -0.57
CA ALA A 211 -2.50 14.84 -1.31
C ALA A 211 -0.97 14.69 -1.24
N VAL A 212 -0.43 14.40 -0.06
CA VAL A 212 1.02 14.21 0.14
C VAL A 212 1.55 12.98 -0.60
N VAL A 213 0.81 11.86 -0.62
CA VAL A 213 1.25 10.65 -1.33
C VAL A 213 1.10 10.78 -2.85
N HIS A 214 0.04 11.44 -3.33
CA HIS A 214 -0.17 11.71 -4.76
C HIS A 214 0.85 12.68 -5.33
N ALA A 215 1.24 13.72 -4.59
CA ALA A 215 2.33 14.62 -4.99
C ALA A 215 3.69 13.90 -5.13
N LYS A 216 3.83 12.70 -4.56
CA LYS A 216 5.02 11.84 -4.62
C LYS A 216 4.74 10.49 -5.26
N LYS A 217 3.72 10.40 -6.12
CA LYS A 217 3.26 9.14 -6.71
C LYS A 217 4.41 8.34 -7.34
N PRO A 218 5.35 8.93 -8.11
CA PRO A 218 6.48 8.17 -8.68
C PRO A 218 7.38 7.52 -7.62
N GLN A 219 7.65 8.20 -6.51
CA GLN A 219 8.46 7.68 -5.42
C GLN A 219 7.76 6.50 -4.74
N TYR A 220 6.47 6.64 -4.41
CA TYR A 220 5.67 5.56 -3.83
C TYR A 220 5.52 4.38 -4.78
N GLN A 221 5.29 4.62 -6.07
CA GLN A 221 5.24 3.55 -7.08
C GLN A 221 6.57 2.80 -7.17
N SER A 222 7.72 3.51 -7.17
CA SER A 222 9.02 2.86 -7.25
C SER A 222 9.36 2.02 -5.99
N PHE A 223 9.02 2.52 -4.79
CA PHE A 223 9.12 1.76 -3.55
C PHE A 223 8.21 0.53 -3.60
N GLY A 224 6.94 0.76 -3.94
CA GLY A 224 5.89 -0.23 -3.98
C GLY A 224 6.16 -1.36 -4.96
N PHE A 225 6.70 -1.04 -6.14
CA PHE A 225 7.02 -2.03 -7.14
C PHE A 225 8.01 -3.09 -6.62
N VAL A 226 9.07 -2.64 -5.94
CA VAL A 226 10.07 -3.54 -5.32
C VAL A 226 9.45 -4.27 -4.12
N ALA A 227 8.66 -3.58 -3.30
CA ALA A 227 7.96 -4.17 -2.17
C ALA A 227 6.96 -5.28 -2.61
N SER A 228 6.24 -5.09 -3.71
CA SER A 228 5.33 -6.08 -4.28
C SER A 228 6.10 -7.23 -4.94
N ALA A 229 7.27 -6.97 -5.53
CA ALA A 229 8.13 -8.02 -6.09
C ALA A 229 8.61 -9.00 -5.01
N PHE A 230 8.84 -8.50 -3.79
CA PHE A 230 9.15 -9.34 -2.63
C PHE A 230 8.00 -10.28 -2.26
N SER A 231 6.75 -9.85 -2.42
CA SER A 231 5.58 -10.71 -2.19
C SER A 231 5.43 -11.84 -3.21
N LEU A 232 6.15 -11.80 -4.34
CA LEU A 232 6.13 -12.86 -5.35
C LEU A 232 7.02 -14.06 -5.00
N ILE A 233 7.89 -13.96 -3.99
CA ILE A 233 8.81 -15.04 -3.61
C ILE A 233 8.05 -16.04 -2.73
N PRO A 234 7.70 -17.24 -3.24
CA PRO A 234 6.88 -18.18 -2.48
C PRO A 234 7.60 -18.67 -1.23
N GLY A 235 6.89 -18.72 -0.11
CA GLY A 235 7.41 -19.22 1.17
C GLY A 235 8.25 -18.22 1.97
N LEU A 236 8.69 -17.11 1.37
CA LEU A 236 9.37 -16.02 2.06
C LEU A 236 8.53 -14.73 2.14
N ASP A 237 7.39 -14.69 1.46
CA ASP A 237 6.46 -13.58 1.36
C ASP A 237 6.12 -12.96 2.73
N VAL A 238 5.77 -13.77 3.73
CA VAL A 238 5.41 -13.28 5.07
C VAL A 238 6.55 -12.51 5.71
N ILE A 239 7.78 -13.04 5.63
CA ILE A 239 8.97 -12.37 6.18
C ILE A 239 9.27 -11.12 5.37
N LEU A 240 9.19 -11.20 4.04
CA LEU A 240 9.53 -10.08 3.18
C LEU A 240 8.53 -8.92 3.29
N VAL A 241 7.25 -9.18 3.50
CA VAL A 241 6.23 -8.17 3.81
C VAL A 241 6.54 -7.44 5.12
N LEU A 242 7.10 -8.14 6.11
CA LEU A 242 7.60 -7.50 7.34
C LEU A 242 8.87 -6.69 7.09
N THR A 243 9.77 -7.15 6.21
CA THR A 243 10.94 -6.35 5.81
C THR A 243 10.57 -5.09 5.01
N ASN A 244 9.47 -5.11 4.26
CA ASN A 244 8.94 -3.92 3.59
C ASN A 244 8.54 -2.84 4.61
N ALA A 245 7.93 -3.23 5.74
CA ALA A 245 7.61 -2.29 6.82
C ALA A 245 8.88 -1.69 7.47
N VAL A 246 9.96 -2.48 7.57
CA VAL A 246 11.28 -1.99 8.01
C VAL A 246 11.85 -0.98 7.00
N GLY A 247 11.76 -1.28 5.70
CA GLY A 247 12.17 -0.38 4.63
C GLY A 247 11.41 0.94 4.64
N ALA A 248 10.08 0.88 4.78
CA ALA A 248 9.23 2.06 4.94
C ALA A 248 9.64 2.91 6.16
N ALA A 249 9.93 2.27 7.29
CA ALA A 249 10.40 2.98 8.47
C ALA A 249 11.79 3.63 8.29
N LEU A 250 12.69 3.00 7.53
CA LEU A 250 13.97 3.60 7.17
C LEU A 250 13.78 4.83 6.27
N TRP A 251 12.84 4.76 5.32
CA TRP A 251 12.48 5.90 4.48
C TRP A 251 11.97 7.06 5.31
N VAL A 252 11.03 6.80 6.22
CA VAL A 252 10.52 7.81 7.15
C VAL A 252 11.61 8.35 8.06
N ALA A 253 12.50 7.49 8.58
CA ALA A 253 13.62 7.94 9.40
C ALA A 253 14.53 8.93 8.66
N ASP A 254 14.74 8.73 7.35
CA ASP A 254 15.56 9.64 6.54
C ASP A 254 14.82 10.91 6.16
N MET A 255 13.50 10.85 5.96
CA MET A 255 12.64 12.04 5.78
C MET A 255 12.67 12.95 7.02
N GLU A 256 12.52 12.36 8.21
CA GLU A 256 12.49 13.12 9.48
C GLU A 256 13.87 13.65 9.89
N LYS A 257 14.96 12.98 9.48
CA LYS A 257 16.33 13.49 9.68
C LYS A 257 16.71 14.60 8.69
N SER A 258 15.99 14.72 7.58
CA SER A 258 16.21 15.80 6.63
C SER A 258 15.92 17.15 7.30
N GLN A 259 16.85 18.09 7.16
CA GLN A 259 16.68 19.45 7.68
C GLN A 259 16.09 20.36 6.61
N GLY A 260 15.16 21.24 7.01
CA GLY A 260 14.53 22.24 6.14
C GLY A 260 13.01 22.28 6.27
N SER A 261 12.35 23.01 5.36
CA SER A 261 10.89 23.14 5.33
C SER A 261 10.19 21.81 5.03
N ILE A 262 8.90 21.71 5.31
CA ILE A 262 8.09 20.51 5.05
C ILE A 262 8.21 20.05 3.59
N LYS A 263 8.18 21.03 2.68
CA LYS A 263 8.97 21.15 1.44
C LYS A 263 9.98 20.04 1.15
N SER A 264 11.12 20.25 1.80
CA SER A 264 12.34 19.47 1.71
C SER A 264 12.29 18.17 2.49
N LYS A 265 11.71 18.17 3.71
CA LYS A 265 11.57 16.98 4.56
C LYS A 265 10.78 15.88 3.84
N TRP A 266 9.75 16.30 3.14
CA TRP A 266 8.88 15.41 2.39
C TRP A 266 9.37 15.23 0.94
N GLY A 267 10.30 16.03 0.44
CA GLY A 267 10.76 15.89 -0.94
C GLY A 267 9.70 16.27 -1.97
N LEU A 268 8.77 17.16 -1.59
CA LEU A 268 7.73 17.71 -2.46
C LEU A 268 8.30 18.75 -3.46
N GLN A 269 9.59 19.09 -3.34
CA GLN A 269 10.29 19.95 -4.31
C GLN A 269 10.26 19.40 -5.73
N TRP A 270 10.24 18.07 -5.90
CA TRP A 270 10.04 17.44 -7.21
C TRP A 270 8.71 17.87 -7.83
N TYR A 271 7.64 17.96 -7.03
CA TYR A 271 6.32 18.31 -7.52
C TYR A 271 6.32 19.74 -8.05
N ASP A 272 6.85 20.71 -7.30
CA ASP A 272 6.95 22.09 -7.77
C ASP A 272 7.79 22.21 -9.07
N LYS A 273 8.81 21.35 -9.27
CA LYS A 273 9.65 21.34 -10.48
C LYS A 273 8.98 20.67 -11.69
N HIS A 274 8.11 19.69 -11.47
CA HIS A 274 7.50 18.88 -12.52
C HIS A 274 5.99 19.11 -12.71
N ALA A 275 5.34 19.90 -11.85
CA ALA A 275 3.94 20.30 -11.97
C ALA A 275 3.66 21.10 -13.25
N THR A 276 4.68 21.69 -13.87
CA THR A 276 4.56 22.31 -15.20
C THR A 276 4.55 21.28 -16.34
N SER A 277 5.01 20.05 -16.09
CA SER A 277 5.19 18.98 -17.09
C SER A 277 4.13 17.89 -17.01
N TYR A 278 3.60 17.59 -15.82
CA TYR A 278 2.35 16.86 -15.68
C TYR A 278 1.26 17.89 -15.86
N GLY A 279 0.81 18.05 -17.11
CA GLY A 279 -0.14 19.08 -17.49
C GLY A 279 -1.22 19.26 -16.43
N THR A 280 -1.53 20.52 -16.14
CA THR A 280 -2.93 20.91 -15.97
C THR A 280 -3.76 19.95 -16.83
N PHE A 281 -4.49 19.02 -16.23
CA PHE A 281 -5.58 18.33 -16.92
C PHE A 281 -6.68 19.38 -17.11
N GLY A 282 -6.37 20.37 -17.94
CA GLY A 282 -7.34 21.27 -18.50
C GLY A 282 -8.32 20.41 -19.30
N PRO A 283 -9.60 20.80 -19.36
CA PRO A 283 -10.57 20.08 -20.16
C PRO A 283 -9.98 19.98 -21.57
N SER A 284 -9.94 18.75 -22.10
CA SER A 284 -9.75 18.50 -23.52
C SER A 284 -10.56 19.54 -24.27
N SER A 285 -9.89 20.39 -25.05
CA SER A 285 -10.53 21.29 -25.98
C SER A 285 -11.31 20.44 -26.99
N SER A 286 -12.56 20.12 -26.66
CA SER A 286 -13.56 19.76 -27.65
C SER A 286 -13.71 20.99 -28.52
N GLY A 287 -13.15 20.92 -29.73
CA GLY A 287 -13.25 21.99 -30.71
C GLY A 287 -14.70 22.34 -30.97
N GLU A 288 -15.11 23.51 -30.51
CA GLU A 288 -16.26 24.20 -31.09
C GLU A 288 -15.83 24.70 -32.47
N SER A 289 -16.10 23.90 -33.50
CA SER A 289 -16.17 24.42 -34.86
C SER A 289 -17.43 25.27 -34.96
N SER A 290 -17.27 26.57 -34.70
CA SER A 290 -18.25 27.58 -35.06
C SER A 290 -18.23 27.73 -36.57
N SER A 291 -19.16 27.06 -37.26
CA SER A 291 -19.50 27.37 -38.64
C SER A 291 -20.45 28.55 -38.66
N GLN A 292 -19.92 29.75 -38.94
CA GLN A 292 -20.67 30.87 -39.50
C GLN A 292 -20.04 31.23 -40.84
N ALA A 293 -20.79 30.95 -41.91
CA ALA A 293 -20.79 31.49 -43.28
C ALA A 293 -21.08 30.37 -44.29
#